data_AF-A0A3P7RZM3-F1
#
_entry.id   AF-A0A3P7RZM3-F1
#
_cell.length_a   1.000
_cell.length_b   1.000
_cell.length_c   1.000
_cell.angle_alpha   90.00
_cell.angle_beta   90.00
_cell.angle_gamma   90.00
#
_symmetry.space_group_name_H-M   'P 1'
#
loop_
_entity.id
_entity.type
_entity.pdbx_description
1 polymer ?
#
loop_
_entity_poly.entity_id
_entity_poly.type
_entity_poly.pdbx_seq_one_letter_code
_entity_poly.pdbx_strand_id
1 'polypeptide(L)'
;MIMRWVPLESNPDVLNKFIRELGVKEPLRLEDVYGTDPEMQALVPGPVLSLLLLYPLNEETETNPIGTLSPEEKCFFMKQTIHNACGTVAIIHALANNTDAFDIKCMPFFLSLNFILRFTHLNLACFLAVPWLCQFLEKTSECSPKHRGQALENEEELSEIHEIYAQEGQTEAPDSESRIDLHFIAFINANGHLIELDGRKDGPILHGDTSNATFLADACKVIDKFMARDPTNLNFSLMALTNAPI
;
A
#
# COMPACT_ATOMS: atom_id res chain seq x y z
N MET A 1 3.16 -25.56 5.74
CA MET A 1 1.74 -25.22 5.57
C MET A 1 1.71 -23.91 4.81
N ILE A 2 0.88 -23.76 3.78
CA ILE A 2 0.79 -22.50 3.03
C ILE A 2 0.03 -21.51 3.91
N MET A 3 0.60 -20.32 4.17
CA MET A 3 -0.07 -19.29 4.96
C MET A 3 -1.09 -18.56 4.09
N ARG A 4 -2.33 -18.44 4.57
CA ARG A 4 -3.42 -17.72 3.89
C ARG A 4 -4.08 -16.77 4.85
N TRP A 5 -4.39 -15.57 4.36
CA TRP A 5 -5.22 -14.61 5.07
C TRP A 5 -6.58 -14.46 4.37
N VAL A 6 -7.51 -13.76 5.00
CA VAL A 6 -8.79 -13.38 4.41
C VAL A 6 -8.57 -12.15 3.52
N PRO A 7 -9.06 -12.12 2.26
CA PRO A 7 -8.84 -10.96 1.39
C PRO A 7 -9.50 -9.69 1.95
N LEU A 8 -8.81 -8.55 1.86
CA LEU A 8 -9.37 -7.24 2.23
C LEU A 8 -10.35 -6.72 1.17
N GLU A 9 -11.45 -6.09 1.60
CA GLU A 9 -12.36 -5.35 0.74
C GLU A 9 -11.71 -4.05 0.24
N SER A 10 -11.93 -3.69 -1.04
CA SER A 10 -11.51 -2.41 -1.60
C SER A 10 -12.44 -1.29 -1.15
N ASN A 11 -12.24 -0.84 0.10
CA ASN A 11 -13.13 0.09 0.77
C ASN A 11 -12.34 1.10 1.62
N PRO A 12 -12.34 2.40 1.26
CA PRO A 12 -11.63 3.42 2.03
C PRO A 12 -12.04 3.50 3.50
N ASP A 13 -13.30 3.26 3.86
CA ASP A 13 -13.76 3.34 5.26
C ASP A 13 -13.09 2.28 6.14
N VAL A 14 -12.90 1.07 5.60
CA VAL A 14 -12.23 -0.03 6.28
C VAL A 14 -10.72 0.19 6.27
N LEU A 15 -10.15 0.46 5.10
CA LEU A 15 -8.71 0.56 4.94
C LEU A 15 -8.13 1.79 5.62
N ASN A 16 -8.90 2.86 5.79
CA ASN A 16 -8.48 4.00 6.61
C ASN A 16 -8.31 3.62 8.08
N LYS A 17 -9.19 2.78 8.64
CA LYS A 17 -9.01 2.26 10.01
C LYS A 17 -7.76 1.37 10.08
N PHE A 18 -7.60 0.47 9.10
CA PHE A 18 -6.41 -0.39 8.99
C PHE A 18 -5.10 0.41 9.01
N ILE A 19 -4.97 1.45 8.18
CA ILE A 19 -3.73 2.27 8.18
C ILE A 19 -3.55 3.09 9.48
N ARG A 20 -4.62 3.38 10.24
CA ARG A 20 -4.48 4.01 11.58
C ARG A 20 -3.77 3.08 12.55
N GLU A 21 -4.06 1.78 12.53
CA GLU A 21 -3.36 0.78 13.36
C GLU A 21 -1.88 0.65 12.96
N LEU A 22 -1.54 0.88 11.68
CA LEU A 22 -0.15 0.96 11.23
C LEU A 22 0.59 2.24 11.68
N GLY A 23 -0.13 3.16 12.33
CA GLY A 23 0.35 4.42 12.88
C GLY A 23 0.31 5.61 11.91
N VAL A 24 -0.42 5.49 10.80
CA VAL A 24 -0.69 6.62 9.90
C VAL A 24 -1.68 7.57 10.56
N LYS A 25 -1.36 8.87 10.57
CA LYS A 25 -2.22 9.92 11.16
C LYS A 25 -2.89 10.75 10.08
N GLU A 26 -3.97 11.43 10.46
CA GLU A 26 -4.54 12.50 9.65
C GLU A 26 -3.51 13.62 9.37
N PRO A 27 -3.62 14.30 8.22
CA PRO A 27 -4.71 14.23 7.25
C PRO A 27 -4.56 13.13 6.18
N LEU A 28 -3.54 12.27 6.27
CA LEU A 28 -3.30 11.20 5.30
C LEU A 28 -4.41 10.14 5.34
N ARG A 29 -4.99 9.80 4.19
CA ARG A 29 -6.05 8.78 4.07
C ARG A 29 -6.20 8.24 2.65
N LEU A 30 -6.84 7.09 2.52
CA LEU A 30 -7.32 6.52 1.27
C LEU A 30 -8.66 7.16 0.91
N GLU A 31 -8.85 7.43 -0.37
CA GLU A 31 -10.07 8.01 -0.96
C GLU A 31 -10.43 7.22 -2.22
N ASP A 32 -11.73 7.08 -2.51
CA ASP A 32 -12.17 6.47 -3.76
C ASP A 32 -11.75 7.30 -4.98
N VAL A 33 -11.42 6.60 -6.07
CA VAL A 33 -11.24 7.20 -7.39
C VAL A 33 -12.33 6.67 -8.32
N TYR A 34 -13.31 7.53 -8.63
CA TYR A 34 -14.52 7.14 -9.36
C TYR A 34 -14.31 6.85 -10.85
N GLY A 35 -13.19 7.28 -11.43
CA GLY A 35 -12.89 7.09 -12.85
C GLY A 35 -11.51 7.56 -13.24
N THR A 36 -11.05 7.08 -14.39
CA THR A 36 -9.76 7.46 -15.00
C THR A 36 -9.87 8.66 -15.92
N ASP A 37 -11.07 9.16 -16.20
CA ASP A 37 -11.27 10.36 -17.01
C ASP A 37 -10.93 11.65 -16.20
N PRO A 38 -10.56 12.75 -16.87
CA PRO A 38 -10.15 13.98 -16.19
C PRO A 38 -11.20 14.59 -15.26
N GLU A 39 -12.49 14.40 -15.53
CA GLU A 39 -13.58 14.94 -14.70
C GLU A 39 -13.65 14.21 -13.37
N MET A 40 -13.53 12.88 -13.38
CA MET A 40 -13.48 12.06 -12.17
C MET A 40 -12.17 12.25 -11.40
N GLN A 41 -11.04 12.40 -12.09
CA GLN A 41 -9.74 12.69 -11.46
C GLN A 41 -9.79 14.00 -10.65
N ALA A 42 -10.53 15.00 -11.12
CA ALA A 42 -10.64 16.30 -10.44
C ALA A 42 -11.42 16.23 -9.10
N LEU A 43 -12.14 15.14 -8.85
CA LEU A 43 -12.84 14.91 -7.58
C LEU A 43 -11.91 14.37 -6.48
N VAL A 44 -10.74 13.82 -6.85
CA VAL A 44 -9.80 13.23 -5.90
C VAL A 44 -9.05 14.35 -5.18
N PRO A 45 -9.10 14.42 -3.83
CA PRO A 45 -8.43 15.48 -3.11
C PRO A 45 -6.90 15.34 -3.21
N GLY A 46 -6.22 16.43 -3.50
CA GLY A 46 -4.77 16.46 -3.71
C GLY A 46 -3.98 16.99 -2.50
N PRO A 47 -2.68 16.66 -2.38
CA PRO A 47 -1.88 15.85 -3.31
C PRO A 47 -2.13 14.34 -3.19
N VAL A 48 -2.02 13.62 -4.32
CA VAL A 48 -2.08 12.16 -4.39
C VAL A 48 -0.66 11.60 -4.32
N LEU A 49 -0.41 10.71 -3.36
CA LEU A 49 0.91 10.13 -3.08
C LEU A 49 1.10 8.73 -3.68
N SER A 50 0.03 7.94 -3.69
CA SER A 50 0.00 6.59 -4.26
C SER A 50 -1.40 6.28 -4.80
N LEU A 51 -1.49 5.32 -5.71
CA LEU A 51 -2.75 4.82 -6.24
C LEU A 51 -2.77 3.29 -6.10
N LEU A 52 -3.79 2.77 -5.42
CA LEU A 52 -4.05 1.35 -5.29
C LEU A 52 -5.03 0.92 -6.37
N LEU A 53 -4.69 -0.15 -7.09
CA LEU A 53 -5.56 -0.78 -8.08
C LEU A 53 -5.89 -2.20 -7.63
N LEU A 54 -7.19 -2.49 -7.47
CA LEU A 54 -7.72 -3.85 -7.44
C LEU A 54 -8.17 -4.22 -8.85
N TYR A 55 -7.67 -5.32 -9.40
CA TYR A 55 -8.02 -5.77 -10.75
C TYR A 55 -8.12 -7.30 -10.85
N PRO A 56 -8.81 -7.83 -11.86
CA PRO A 56 -8.92 -9.26 -12.06
C PRO A 56 -7.65 -9.82 -12.71
N LEU A 57 -7.10 -10.85 -12.08
CA LEU A 57 -6.00 -11.62 -12.63
C LEU A 57 -6.52 -12.65 -13.63
N ASN A 58 -5.90 -12.66 -14.79
CA ASN A 58 -6.11 -13.68 -15.81
C ASN A 58 -4.77 -14.05 -16.45
N GLU A 59 -4.76 -15.12 -17.26
CA GLU A 59 -3.55 -15.59 -17.95
C GLU A 59 -2.88 -14.49 -18.80
N GLU A 60 -3.67 -13.60 -19.41
CA GLU A 60 -3.16 -12.49 -20.22
C GLU A 60 -2.39 -11.46 -19.36
N THR A 61 -2.92 -11.12 -18.19
CA THR A 61 -2.26 -10.18 -17.27
C THR A 61 -0.94 -10.73 -16.71
N GLU A 62 -0.84 -12.04 -16.52
CA GLU A 62 0.37 -12.70 -16.03
C GLU A 62 1.44 -12.88 -17.12
N THR A 63 1.03 -13.20 -18.35
CA THR A 63 1.95 -13.49 -19.46
C THR A 63 2.45 -12.25 -20.18
N ASN A 64 1.65 -11.19 -20.22
CA ASN A 64 1.98 -9.94 -20.87
C ASN A 64 2.02 -8.82 -19.82
N PRO A 65 3.13 -8.56 -19.11
CA PRO A 65 3.20 -7.41 -18.20
C PRO A 65 3.16 -6.07 -18.97
N ILE A 66 2.52 -5.04 -18.42
CA ILE A 66 2.64 -3.65 -18.89
C ILE A 66 3.87 -3.06 -18.22
N GLY A 67 4.69 -2.30 -18.95
CA GLY A 67 5.86 -1.63 -18.40
C GLY A 67 7.13 -2.48 -18.46
N THR A 68 8.18 -2.01 -17.81
CA THR A 68 9.52 -2.62 -17.85
C THR A 68 9.97 -3.02 -16.46
N LEU A 69 10.36 -4.29 -16.27
CA LEU A 69 10.92 -4.75 -15.01
C LEU A 69 12.21 -3.98 -14.68
N SER A 70 12.25 -3.33 -13.52
CA SER A 70 13.38 -2.52 -13.05
C SER A 70 13.73 -2.88 -11.60
N PRO A 71 14.43 -4.01 -11.36
CA PRO A 71 14.80 -4.46 -10.01
C PRO A 71 15.77 -3.52 -9.28
N GLU A 72 16.48 -2.68 -10.04
CA GLU A 72 17.47 -1.71 -9.55
C GLU A 72 16.85 -0.37 -9.12
N GLU A 73 15.53 -0.20 -9.30
CA GLU A 73 14.84 1.03 -8.92
C GLU A 73 14.91 1.25 -7.41
N LYS A 74 15.29 2.46 -6.99
CA LYS A 74 15.47 2.80 -5.58
C LYS A 74 14.11 3.10 -4.95
N CYS A 75 13.39 2.05 -4.57
CA CYS A 75 12.14 2.12 -3.83
C CYS A 75 12.05 0.96 -2.83
N PHE A 76 11.20 1.10 -1.81
CA PHE A 76 10.84 -0.02 -0.95
C PHE A 76 9.97 -1.01 -1.74
N PHE A 77 10.47 -2.23 -1.91
CA PHE A 77 9.73 -3.34 -2.51
C PHE A 77 9.83 -4.59 -1.63
N MET A 78 8.75 -5.37 -1.60
CA MET A 78 8.67 -6.65 -0.90
C MET A 78 7.83 -7.65 -1.70
N LYS A 79 8.22 -8.93 -1.68
CA LYS A 79 7.45 -10.00 -2.29
C LYS A 79 6.27 -10.34 -1.39
N GLN A 80 5.15 -10.68 -2.01
CA GLN A 80 4.04 -11.32 -1.34
C GLN A 80 4.35 -12.81 -1.19
N THR A 81 4.41 -13.29 0.04
CA THR A 81 4.65 -14.71 0.37
C THR A 81 3.46 -15.36 1.08
N ILE A 82 2.45 -14.57 1.43
CA ILE A 82 1.20 -14.99 2.07
C ILE A 82 0.07 -14.89 1.04
N HIS A 83 -0.76 -15.93 0.93
CA HIS A 83 -1.92 -15.90 0.03
C HIS A 83 -2.96 -14.91 0.53
N ASN A 84 -3.60 -14.19 -0.40
CA ASN A 84 -4.60 -13.13 -0.17
C ASN A 84 -4.09 -11.87 0.57
N ALA A 85 -2.82 -11.81 0.98
CA ALA A 85 -2.24 -10.62 1.62
C ALA A 85 -1.96 -9.43 0.67
N CYS A 86 -2.42 -9.49 -0.59
CA CYS A 86 -2.12 -8.47 -1.60
C CYS A 86 -2.55 -7.06 -1.18
N GLY A 87 -3.70 -6.90 -0.54
CA GLY A 87 -4.17 -5.60 -0.04
C GLY A 87 -3.21 -5.00 0.99
N THR A 88 -2.76 -5.79 1.97
CA THR A 88 -1.76 -5.36 2.96
C THR A 88 -0.41 -5.05 2.32
N VAL A 89 0.06 -5.89 1.40
CA VAL A 89 1.33 -5.66 0.69
C VAL A 89 1.28 -4.36 -0.12
N ALA A 90 0.18 -4.11 -0.84
CA ALA A 90 0.00 -2.88 -1.62
C ALA A 90 -0.08 -1.63 -0.73
N ILE A 91 -0.74 -1.71 0.44
CA ILE A 91 -0.77 -0.62 1.43
C ILE A 91 0.63 -0.35 1.99
N ILE A 92 1.38 -1.39 2.36
CA ILE A 92 2.77 -1.23 2.84
C ILE A 92 3.64 -0.61 1.74
N HIS A 93 3.51 -1.05 0.48
CA HIS A 93 4.20 -0.43 -0.66
C HIS A 93 3.85 1.06 -0.81
N ALA A 94 2.56 1.42 -0.71
CA ALA A 94 2.11 2.80 -0.82
C ALA A 94 2.64 3.69 0.31
N LEU A 95 2.63 3.20 1.56
CA LEU A 95 3.06 3.96 2.74
C LEU A 95 4.59 4.04 2.85
N ALA A 96 5.29 2.91 2.66
CA ALA A 96 6.75 2.82 2.81
C ALA A 96 7.53 3.68 1.81
N ASN A 97 6.95 3.94 0.64
CA ASN A 97 7.55 4.79 -0.39
C ASN A 97 7.16 6.26 -0.27
N ASN A 98 6.35 6.62 0.73
CA ASN A 98 5.89 7.99 0.96
C ASN A 98 6.12 8.47 2.40
N THR A 99 7.03 7.84 3.14
CA THR A 99 7.29 8.18 4.56
C THR A 99 7.72 9.62 4.75
N ASP A 100 8.34 10.26 3.74
CA ASP A 100 8.73 11.68 3.83
C ASP A 100 7.52 12.63 3.78
N ALA A 101 6.37 12.16 3.26
CA ALA A 101 5.16 12.96 3.12
C ALA A 101 4.30 13.01 4.39
N PHE A 102 4.58 12.15 5.38
CA PHE A 102 3.84 12.10 6.64
C PHE A 102 4.77 11.80 7.82
N ASP A 103 4.62 12.51 8.94
CA ASP A 103 5.46 12.36 10.14
C ASP A 103 5.16 11.05 10.89
N ILE A 104 5.51 9.91 10.28
CA ILE A 104 5.59 8.64 10.99
C ILE A 104 6.89 8.66 11.79
N LYS A 105 6.78 9.04 13.06
CA LYS A 105 7.94 9.19 13.94
C LYS A 105 8.59 7.83 14.20
N CYS A 106 9.53 7.46 13.34
CA CYS A 106 10.52 6.43 13.64
C CYS A 106 11.59 7.13 14.49
N MET A 107 11.31 7.35 15.77
CA MET A 107 12.31 7.94 16.65
C MET A 107 13.46 6.92 16.73
N PRO A 108 14.69 7.26 16.33
CA PRO A 108 15.80 6.32 16.46
C PRO A 108 15.93 6.00 17.95
N PHE A 109 16.09 4.72 18.27
CA PHE A 109 16.30 4.22 19.65
C PHE A 109 17.55 4.84 20.34
N PHE A 110 18.30 5.69 19.63
CA PHE A 110 19.49 6.43 20.06
C PHE A 110 19.24 7.82 20.66
N LEU A 111 18.03 8.16 21.12
CA LEU A 111 17.89 9.30 22.04
C LEU A 111 18.32 8.88 23.44
N SER A 112 19.51 9.34 23.85
CA SER A 112 20.07 9.08 25.18
C SER A 112 19.03 9.34 26.29
N LEU A 113 19.12 8.56 27.38
CA LEU A 113 18.27 8.64 28.58
C LEU A 113 18.05 10.09 29.10
N ASN A 114 18.97 11.01 28.78
CA ASN A 114 18.90 12.42 29.13
C ASN A 114 17.83 13.25 28.40
N PHE A 115 17.33 12.81 27.23
CA PHE A 115 16.29 13.54 26.49
C PHE A 115 14.87 13.24 27.03
N ILE A 116 14.65 12.01 27.50
CA ILE A 116 13.36 11.52 28.02
C ILE A 116 12.99 12.22 29.34
N LEU A 117 13.97 12.63 30.15
CA LEU A 117 13.76 13.23 31.47
C LEU A 117 13.27 14.70 31.46
N ARG A 118 13.13 15.35 30.29
CA ARG A 118 12.72 16.77 30.20
C ARG A 118 11.21 17.01 30.03
N PHE A 119 10.41 15.97 29.80
CA PHE A 119 8.97 16.11 29.58
C PHE A 119 8.17 15.46 30.71
N THR A 120 8.25 16.05 31.90
CA THR A 120 7.32 15.74 32.99
C THR A 120 6.00 16.47 32.69
N HIS A 121 4.94 15.73 32.33
CA HIS A 121 3.50 16.03 32.54
C HIS A 121 2.52 15.68 31.41
N LEU A 122 2.91 15.02 30.32
CA LEU A 122 1.95 14.41 29.38
C LEU A 122 2.12 12.88 29.36
N ASN A 123 1.01 12.15 29.26
CA ASN A 123 0.94 10.68 29.28
C ASN A 123 2.07 10.01 28.47
N LEU A 124 3.04 9.46 29.18
CA LEU A 124 4.30 8.92 28.64
C LEU A 124 4.06 7.75 27.65
N ALA A 125 2.97 7.00 27.81
CA ALA A 125 2.65 5.86 26.95
C ALA A 125 2.39 6.24 25.48
N CYS A 126 1.80 7.41 25.22
CA CYS A 126 1.45 7.83 23.85
C CYS A 126 2.65 8.38 23.06
N PHE A 127 3.75 8.73 23.75
CA PHE A 127 5.00 9.21 23.13
C PHE A 127 6.03 8.09 22.90
N LEU A 128 5.80 6.88 23.42
CA LEU A 128 6.78 5.78 23.39
C LEU A 128 6.45 4.63 22.43
N ALA A 129 5.21 4.51 21.97
CA ALA A 129 4.86 3.48 21.00
C ALA A 129 5.31 3.90 19.60
N VAL A 130 6.39 3.30 19.10
CA VAL A 130 6.84 3.46 17.71
C VAL A 130 5.79 2.80 16.81
N PRO A 131 5.25 3.48 15.79
CA PRO A 131 4.31 2.88 14.84
C PRO A 131 4.79 1.53 14.29
N TRP A 132 3.88 0.56 14.13
CA TRP A 132 4.25 -0.76 13.60
C TRP A 132 4.99 -0.64 12.26
N LEU A 133 4.51 0.22 11.35
CA LEU A 133 5.16 0.42 10.05
C LEU A 133 6.60 0.91 10.20
N CYS A 134 6.87 1.83 11.12
CA CYS A 134 8.23 2.28 11.41
C CYS A 134 9.14 1.12 11.86
N GLN A 135 8.66 0.31 12.80
CA GLN A 135 9.42 -0.82 13.31
C GLN A 135 9.72 -1.83 12.19
N PHE A 136 8.72 -2.11 11.35
CA PHE A 136 8.86 -3.05 10.23
C PHE A 136 9.86 -2.53 9.19
N LEU A 137 9.81 -1.24 8.83
CA LEU A 137 10.74 -0.64 7.88
C LEU A 137 12.17 -0.61 8.42
N GLU A 138 12.37 -0.31 9.70
CA GLU A 138 13.69 -0.34 10.33
C GLU A 138 14.25 -1.77 10.37
N LYS A 139 13.44 -2.72 10.86
CA LYS A 139 13.78 -4.15 10.97
C LYS A 139 14.16 -4.77 9.62
N THR A 140 13.55 -4.29 8.52
CA THR A 140 13.71 -4.88 7.19
C THR A 140 14.46 -3.98 6.19
N SER A 141 15.09 -2.92 6.67
CA SER A 141 15.86 -1.96 5.87
C SER A 141 16.93 -2.65 4.99
N GLU A 142 17.71 -3.54 5.57
CA GLU A 142 18.79 -4.31 4.92
C GLU A 142 18.33 -5.64 4.29
N CYS A 143 17.04 -5.95 4.34
CA CYS A 143 16.50 -7.20 3.79
C CYS A 143 16.23 -7.11 2.29
N SER A 144 16.51 -8.19 1.56
CA SER A 144 16.02 -8.36 0.18
C SER A 144 14.48 -8.38 0.14
N PRO A 145 13.83 -8.10 -1.01
CA PRO A 145 12.37 -8.16 -1.15
C PRO A 145 11.72 -9.47 -0.71
N LYS A 146 12.38 -10.61 -0.94
CA LYS A 146 11.90 -11.92 -0.50
C LYS A 146 11.92 -12.04 1.04
N HIS A 147 13.03 -11.64 1.66
CA HIS A 147 13.16 -11.65 3.12
C HIS A 147 12.21 -10.66 3.81
N ARG A 148 11.86 -9.54 3.18
CA ARG A 148 10.77 -8.66 3.66
C ARG A 148 9.41 -9.38 3.69
N GLY A 149 9.07 -10.13 2.63
CA GLY A 149 7.87 -10.97 2.61
C GLY A 149 7.88 -12.02 3.72
N GLN A 150 9.00 -12.72 3.89
CA GLN A 150 9.17 -13.69 4.98
C GLN A 150 9.14 -13.05 6.37
N ALA A 151 9.62 -11.82 6.52
CA ALA A 151 9.49 -11.10 7.78
C ALA A 151 8.02 -10.85 8.11
N LEU A 152 7.20 -10.47 7.11
CA LEU A 152 5.75 -10.26 7.25
C LEU A 152 5.01 -11.52 7.74
N GLU A 153 5.42 -12.71 7.31
CA GLU A 153 4.85 -13.99 7.77
C GLU A 153 4.97 -14.17 9.29
N ASN A 154 5.92 -13.49 9.93
CA ASN A 154 6.18 -13.60 11.37
C ASN A 154 5.60 -12.41 12.17
N GLU A 155 4.79 -11.54 11.54
CA GLU A 155 4.19 -10.37 12.18
C GLU A 155 2.79 -10.72 12.70
N GLU A 156 2.72 -11.30 13.91
CA GLU A 156 1.46 -11.72 14.56
C GLU A 156 0.50 -10.54 14.76
N GLU A 157 0.99 -9.40 15.26
CA GLU A 157 0.20 -8.18 15.46
C GLU A 157 -0.46 -7.71 14.16
N LEU A 158 0.29 -7.69 13.06
CA LEU A 158 -0.26 -7.31 11.75
C LEU A 158 -1.27 -8.33 11.25
N SER A 159 -1.03 -9.62 11.44
CA SER A 159 -1.96 -10.67 11.03
C SER A 159 -3.29 -10.56 11.77
N GLU A 160 -3.28 -10.22 13.06
CA GLU A 160 -4.50 -9.99 13.85
C GLU A 160 -5.25 -8.75 13.38
N ILE A 161 -4.53 -7.63 13.17
CA ILE A 161 -5.10 -6.39 12.63
C ILE A 161 -5.73 -6.66 11.26
N HIS A 162 -5.01 -7.35 10.38
CA HIS A 162 -5.50 -7.71 9.05
C HIS A 162 -6.80 -8.51 9.12
N GLU A 163 -6.85 -9.56 9.96
CA GLU A 163 -8.05 -10.40 10.10
C GLU A 163 -9.25 -9.59 10.60
N ILE A 164 -9.06 -8.69 11.56
CA ILE A 164 -10.15 -7.82 12.06
C ILE A 164 -10.77 -7.01 10.92
N TYR A 165 -9.95 -6.34 10.12
CA TYR A 165 -10.45 -5.47 9.05
C TYR A 165 -10.89 -6.23 7.80
N ALA A 166 -10.42 -7.45 7.58
CA ALA A 166 -10.93 -8.32 6.52
C ALA A 166 -12.38 -8.78 6.78
N GLN A 167 -12.82 -8.77 8.05
CA GLN A 167 -14.20 -9.06 8.44
C GLN A 167 -15.10 -7.81 8.47
N GLU A 168 -14.53 -6.61 8.29
CA GLU A 168 -15.29 -5.38 8.11
C GLU A 168 -15.61 -5.15 6.62
N GLY A 169 -16.43 -4.13 6.34
CA GLY A 169 -16.82 -3.76 4.98
C GLY A 169 -18.31 -3.84 4.78
N GLN A 170 -18.72 -3.75 3.52
CA GLN A 170 -20.13 -3.83 3.12
C GLN A 170 -20.50 -5.23 2.65
N THR A 171 -19.50 -6.11 2.46
CA THR A 171 -19.67 -7.49 2.03
C THR A 171 -19.27 -8.47 3.14
N GLU A 172 -19.84 -9.69 3.09
CA GLU A 172 -19.38 -10.76 3.98
C GLU A 172 -18.02 -11.28 3.50
N ALA A 173 -17.07 -11.39 4.43
CA ALA A 173 -15.75 -11.89 4.14
C ALA A 173 -15.81 -13.35 3.63
N PRO A 174 -15.14 -13.68 2.51
CA PRO A 174 -15.08 -15.05 2.03
C PRO A 174 -14.18 -15.91 2.93
N ASP A 175 -14.32 -17.23 2.83
CA ASP A 175 -13.38 -18.16 3.45
C ASP A 175 -11.97 -17.96 2.86
N SER A 176 -10.93 -18.07 3.68
CA SER A 176 -9.53 -17.83 3.25
C SER A 176 -9.01 -18.83 2.21
N GLU A 177 -9.65 -20.00 2.08
CA GLU A 177 -9.37 -20.99 1.02
C GLU A 177 -10.17 -20.73 -0.26
N SER A 178 -11.08 -19.75 -0.27
CA SER A 178 -11.86 -19.38 -1.46
C SER A 178 -10.92 -18.95 -2.58
N ARG A 179 -11.29 -19.31 -3.82
CA ARG A 179 -10.56 -18.85 -5.00
C ARG A 179 -10.87 -17.38 -5.22
N ILE A 180 -9.85 -16.53 -5.05
CA ILE A 180 -9.91 -15.09 -5.31
C ILE A 180 -9.09 -14.81 -6.56
N ASP A 181 -9.75 -14.36 -7.62
CA ASP A 181 -9.11 -13.98 -8.88
C ASP A 181 -8.90 -12.45 -8.97
N LEU A 182 -9.03 -11.72 -7.86
CA LEU A 182 -8.76 -10.28 -7.77
C LEU A 182 -7.43 -10.01 -7.05
N HIS A 183 -6.74 -8.93 -7.42
CA HIS A 183 -5.42 -8.61 -6.88
C HIS A 183 -5.16 -7.12 -6.75
N PHE A 184 -4.60 -6.75 -5.60
CA PHE A 184 -4.15 -5.39 -5.32
C PHE A 184 -2.70 -5.18 -5.77
N ILE A 185 -2.46 -4.02 -6.40
CA ILE A 185 -1.13 -3.47 -6.67
C ILE A 185 -1.09 -1.99 -6.30
N ALA A 186 0.11 -1.45 -6.10
CA ALA A 186 0.31 -0.03 -5.81
C ALA A 186 1.11 0.66 -6.92
N PHE A 187 0.69 1.86 -7.30
CA PHE A 187 1.49 2.79 -8.10
C PHE A 187 2.04 3.88 -7.18
N ILE A 188 3.29 4.27 -7.41
CA ILE A 188 3.98 5.34 -6.69
C ILE A 188 4.72 6.27 -7.66
N ASN A 189 4.96 7.50 -7.22
CA ASN A 189 5.97 8.38 -7.82
C ASN A 189 7.23 8.32 -6.96
N ALA A 190 8.30 7.69 -7.45
CA ALA A 190 9.60 7.73 -6.80
C ALA A 190 10.68 8.06 -7.83
N ASN A 191 11.64 8.91 -7.43
CA ASN A 191 12.76 9.34 -8.28
C ASN A 191 12.34 9.98 -9.64
N GLY A 192 11.13 10.52 -9.74
CA GLY A 192 10.59 11.08 -10.99
C GLY A 192 10.02 10.02 -11.95
N HIS A 193 9.84 8.80 -11.48
CA HIS A 193 9.34 7.66 -12.23
C HIS A 193 8.00 7.17 -11.70
N LEU A 194 7.11 6.80 -12.62
CA LEU A 194 5.88 6.06 -12.30
C LEU A 194 6.22 4.57 -12.17
N ILE A 195 6.07 4.05 -10.96
CA ILE A 195 6.48 2.70 -10.63
C ILE A 195 5.27 1.92 -10.10
N GLU A 196 5.03 0.75 -10.69
CA GLU A 196 4.09 -0.25 -10.20
C GLU A 196 4.82 -1.24 -9.28
N LEU A 197 4.22 -1.49 -8.12
CA LEU A 197 4.69 -2.42 -7.11
C LEU A 197 3.65 -3.53 -6.95
N ASP A 198 4.02 -4.72 -7.41
CA ASP A 198 3.25 -5.94 -7.29
C ASP A 198 4.10 -7.01 -6.58
N GLY A 199 3.70 -7.41 -5.37
CA GLY A 199 4.43 -8.39 -4.58
C GLY A 199 4.57 -9.77 -5.24
N ARG A 200 3.76 -10.08 -6.26
CA ARG A 200 3.88 -11.33 -7.04
C ARG A 200 4.98 -11.26 -8.09
N LYS A 201 5.34 -10.07 -8.59
CA LYS A 201 6.37 -9.85 -9.63
C LYS A 201 7.78 -9.87 -9.04
N ASP A 202 8.79 -10.02 -9.89
CA ASP A 202 10.19 -10.18 -9.47
C ASP A 202 10.88 -8.87 -9.07
N GLY A 203 10.20 -7.74 -9.26
CA GLY A 203 10.69 -6.42 -8.88
C GLY A 203 9.69 -5.33 -9.27
N PRO A 204 10.03 -4.07 -8.98
CA PRO A 204 9.28 -2.91 -9.44
C PRO A 204 9.15 -2.88 -10.96
N ILE A 205 8.02 -2.38 -11.45
CA ILE A 205 7.74 -2.23 -12.89
C ILE A 205 7.66 -0.74 -13.23
N LEU A 206 8.52 -0.31 -14.13
CA LEU A 206 8.61 1.07 -14.59
C LEU A 206 7.62 1.34 -15.73
N HIS A 207 6.86 2.43 -15.61
CA HIS A 207 5.87 2.88 -16.61
C HIS A 207 6.24 4.20 -17.30
N GLY A 208 7.40 4.77 -16.98
CA GLY A 208 7.92 6.01 -17.56
C GLY A 208 8.06 7.12 -16.51
N ASP A 209 8.30 8.34 -16.98
CA ASP A 209 8.50 9.50 -16.12
C ASP A 209 7.16 10.02 -15.58
N THR A 210 7.18 10.56 -14.36
CA THR A 210 6.05 11.25 -13.75
C THR A 210 6.52 12.32 -12.77
N SER A 211 5.58 13.04 -12.16
CA SER A 211 5.85 14.07 -11.16
C SER A 211 4.72 14.13 -10.15
N ASN A 212 4.93 14.79 -9.00
CA ASN A 212 3.85 14.97 -8.02
C ASN A 212 2.62 15.66 -8.61
N ALA A 213 2.79 16.49 -9.64
CA ALA A 213 1.70 17.22 -10.28
C ALA A 213 0.92 16.38 -11.31
N THR A 214 1.57 15.40 -11.94
CA THR A 214 0.99 14.60 -13.03
C THR A 214 0.73 13.14 -12.64
N PHE A 215 1.16 12.72 -11.45
CA PHE A 215 1.14 11.34 -10.98
C PHE A 215 -0.21 10.65 -11.16
N LEU A 216 -1.31 11.25 -10.68
CA LEU A 216 -2.64 10.65 -10.81
C LEU A 216 -3.00 10.43 -12.29
N ALA A 217 -2.82 11.45 -13.13
CA ALA A 217 -3.13 11.36 -14.55
C ALA A 217 -2.26 10.34 -15.29
N ASP A 218 -0.98 10.25 -14.95
CA ASP A 218 -0.05 9.30 -15.58
C ASP A 218 -0.33 7.86 -15.14
N ALA A 219 -0.67 7.64 -13.87
CA ALA A 219 -1.11 6.34 -13.35
C ALA A 219 -2.43 5.90 -13.97
N CYS A 220 -3.43 6.80 -14.09
CA CYS A 220 -4.70 6.51 -14.76
C CYS A 220 -4.51 6.07 -16.22
N LYS A 221 -3.59 6.69 -16.98
CA LYS A 221 -3.27 6.23 -18.35
C LYS A 221 -2.70 4.81 -18.40
N VAL A 222 -1.99 4.39 -17.36
CA VAL A 222 -1.50 3.01 -17.25
C VAL A 222 -2.65 2.07 -16.91
N ILE A 223 -3.53 2.46 -15.97
CA ILE A 223 -4.72 1.70 -15.59
C ILE A 223 -5.67 1.51 -16.78
N ASP A 224 -5.84 2.51 -17.64
CA ASP A 224 -6.61 2.37 -18.88
C ASP A 224 -6.10 1.21 -19.74
N LYS A 225 -4.78 0.95 -19.75
CA LYS A 225 -4.20 -0.19 -20.45
C LYS A 225 -4.49 -1.53 -19.75
N PHE A 226 -4.63 -1.54 -18.42
CA PHE A 226 -5.09 -2.73 -17.68
C PHE A 226 -6.54 -3.03 -18.04
N MET A 227 -7.42 -2.03 -18.00
CA MET A 227 -8.83 -2.16 -18.34
C MET A 227 -9.04 -2.55 -19.82
N ALA A 228 -8.21 -2.03 -20.73
CA ALA A 228 -8.29 -2.34 -22.16
C ALA A 228 -7.96 -3.80 -22.51
N ARG A 229 -7.33 -4.57 -21.62
CA ARG A 229 -7.06 -6.01 -21.83
C ARG A 229 -8.32 -6.84 -21.79
N ASP A 230 -9.21 -6.51 -20.85
CA ASP A 230 -10.49 -7.18 -20.69
C ASP A 230 -11.60 -6.13 -20.62
N PRO A 231 -11.99 -5.55 -21.77
CA PRO A 231 -12.93 -4.42 -21.83
C PRO A 231 -14.35 -4.80 -21.38
N THR A 232 -14.63 -6.10 -21.19
CA THR A 232 -15.91 -6.59 -20.69
C THR A 232 -15.95 -6.75 -19.18
N ASN A 233 -14.79 -6.69 -18.52
CA ASN A 233 -14.67 -6.91 -17.11
C ASN A 233 -14.80 -5.61 -16.34
N LEU A 234 -15.70 -5.61 -15.37
CA LEU A 234 -16.03 -4.44 -14.56
C LEU A 234 -15.41 -4.53 -13.16
N ASN A 235 -14.67 -5.60 -12.85
CA ASN A 235 -14.14 -5.88 -11.53
C ASN A 235 -12.83 -5.13 -11.26
N PHE A 236 -12.86 -3.81 -11.43
CA PHE A 236 -11.76 -2.90 -11.12
C PHE A 236 -12.19 -1.94 -10.02
N SER A 237 -11.28 -1.64 -9.09
CA SER A 237 -11.49 -0.60 -8.07
C SER A 237 -10.19 0.18 -7.86
N LEU A 238 -10.32 1.48 -7.62
CA LEU A 238 -9.21 2.41 -7.47
C LEU A 238 -9.34 3.20 -6.19
N MET A 239 -8.25 3.30 -5.43
CA MET A 239 -8.16 4.15 -4.25
C MET A 239 -6.88 4.97 -4.27
N ALA A 240 -6.98 6.26 -3.98
CA ALA A 240 -5.86 7.18 -3.90
C ALA A 240 -5.45 7.40 -2.45
N LEU A 241 -4.16 7.27 -2.15
CA LEU A 241 -3.60 7.74 -0.89
C LEU A 241 -3.37 9.25 -1.02
N THR A 242 -4.11 10.05 -0.26
CA THR A 242 -4.11 11.51 -0.36
C THR A 242 -3.68 12.15 0.95
N ASN A 243 -3.10 13.35 0.85
CA ASN A 243 -2.71 14.16 2.01
C ASN A 243 -3.43 15.50 2.03
N ALA A 244 -4.77 15.46 2.12
CA ALA A 244 -5.62 16.64 2.05
C ALA A 244 -6.38 16.87 3.38
N PRO A 245 -6.31 18.07 3.99
CA PRO A 245 -7.19 18.39 5.10
C PRO A 245 -8.66 18.41 4.64
N ILE A 246 -9.57 17.95 5.50
CA ILE A 246 -11.03 18.04 5.31
C ILE A 246 -11.49 19.47 5.64
#